data_AF-A0A2D9CCJ8-F1
#
_entry.id   AF-A0A2D9CCJ8-F1
#
_cell.length_a   1.000
_cell.length_b   1.000
_cell.length_c   1.000
_cell.angle_alpha   90.00
_cell.angle_beta   90.00
_cell.angle_gamma   90.00
#
_symmetry.space_group_name_H-M   'P 1'
#
loop_
_entity.id
_entity.type
_entity.pdbx_description
1 polymer ?
#
loop_
_entity_poly.entity_id
_entity_poly.type
_entity_poly.pdbx_seq_one_letter_code
_entity_poly.pdbx_strand_id
1 'polypeptide(L)'
;MLIIHIMDKSKEKKLYKPFVSKSKNKKYAVYVMKGDKIRLINFGDSRYGQFKDKIGHYSSLDHNDKERRKRYYQRHGQTTDKNSAKYWSHKVLW
;
A
#
# COMPACT_ATOMS: atom_id res chain seq x y z
N MET A 1 -11.40 14.14 -37.48
CA MET A 1 -11.57 14.67 -36.12
C MET A 1 -10.67 13.86 -35.19
N LEU A 2 -9.41 14.27 -35.03
CA LEU A 2 -8.42 13.53 -34.23
C LEU A 2 -8.43 14.13 -32.83
N ILE A 3 -9.10 13.48 -31.87
CA ILE A 3 -9.02 13.88 -30.47
C ILE A 3 -7.64 13.43 -29.97
N ILE A 4 -6.65 14.31 -30.13
CA ILE A 4 -5.34 14.18 -29.49
C ILE A 4 -5.61 14.40 -28.00
N HIS A 5 -5.79 13.30 -27.27
CA HIS A 5 -5.92 13.31 -25.83
C HIS A 5 -4.62 13.88 -25.28
N ILE A 6 -4.67 15.13 -24.80
CA ILE A 6 -3.56 15.79 -24.09
C ILE A 6 -3.33 14.98 -22.82
N MET A 7 -2.46 13.97 -22.90
CA MET A 7 -1.94 13.30 -21.71
C MET A 7 -0.95 14.28 -21.08
N ASP A 8 -1.42 14.99 -20.06
CA ASP A 8 -0.60 15.77 -19.14
C ASP A 8 0.59 14.92 -18.67
N LYS A 9 1.77 15.18 -19.23
CA LYS A 9 3.03 14.50 -18.95
C LYS A 9 3.60 14.83 -17.56
N SER A 10 2.90 15.59 -16.70
CA SER A 10 3.51 16.14 -15.49
C SER A 10 3.67 15.16 -14.32
N LYS A 11 2.99 14.00 -14.27
CA LYS A 11 3.26 12.96 -13.25
C LYS A 11 2.88 11.57 -13.75
N GLU A 12 3.81 10.84 -14.37
CA GLU A 12 3.64 9.39 -14.56
C GLU A 12 3.51 8.72 -13.18
N LYS A 13 2.27 8.42 -12.79
CA LYS A 13 1.97 7.68 -11.57
C LYS A 13 2.45 6.25 -11.76
N LYS A 14 3.60 5.91 -11.18
CA LYS A 14 4.13 4.54 -11.19
C LYS A 14 3.15 3.59 -10.50
N LEU A 15 2.46 2.77 -11.30
CA LEU A 15 1.52 1.78 -10.82
C LEU A 15 2.23 0.69 -10.00
N TYR A 16 1.55 0.19 -8.97
CA TYR A 16 2.01 -0.91 -8.12
C TYR A 16 3.38 -0.71 -7.46
N LYS A 17 3.81 0.55 -7.32
CA LYS A 17 5.00 0.93 -6.58
C LYS A 17 4.61 1.75 -5.35
N PRO A 18 4.68 1.16 -4.14
CA PRO A 18 4.38 1.89 -2.92
C PRO A 18 5.34 3.06 -2.67
N PHE A 19 4.82 4.12 -2.07
CA PHE A 19 5.55 5.32 -1.65
C PHE A 19 4.95 5.89 -0.35
N VAL A 20 5.66 6.78 0.34
CA VAL A 20 5.18 7.36 1.61
C VAL A 20 3.88 8.14 1.39
N SER A 21 2.87 7.82 2.19
CA SER A 21 1.55 8.47 2.12
C SER A 21 1.59 9.88 2.68
N LYS A 22 0.84 10.81 2.06
CA LYS A 22 0.56 12.14 2.62
C LYS A 22 -0.73 12.19 3.45
N SER A 23 -1.53 11.12 3.41
CA SER A 23 -2.80 11.03 4.14
C SER A 23 -2.56 10.86 5.64
N LYS A 24 -3.38 11.54 6.46
CA LYS A 24 -3.31 11.47 7.92
C LYS A 24 -3.42 10.04 8.42
N ASN A 25 -2.55 9.68 9.37
CA ASN A 25 -2.49 8.36 10.00
C ASN A 25 -2.23 7.20 9.03
N LYS A 26 -1.68 7.45 7.83
CA LYS A 26 -1.33 6.41 6.86
C LYS A 26 0.17 6.36 6.63
N LYS A 27 0.71 5.16 6.52
CA LYS A 27 2.15 4.93 6.27
C LYS A 27 2.49 5.09 4.80
N TYR A 28 1.85 4.27 3.97
CA TYR A 28 2.18 4.16 2.55
C TYR A 28 0.96 4.33 1.68
N ALA A 29 1.21 4.66 0.42
CA ALA A 29 0.22 4.72 -0.62
C ALA A 29 0.73 4.05 -1.89
N VAL A 30 -0.19 3.60 -2.74
CA VAL A 30 0.13 2.94 -4.00
C VAL A 30 -0.97 3.24 -5.02
N TYR A 31 -0.58 3.49 -6.26
CA TYR A 31 -1.51 3.59 -7.37
C TYR A 31 -1.79 2.20 -7.96
N VAL A 32 -3.05 1.86 -8.14
CA VAL A 32 -3.51 0.57 -8.68
C VAL A 32 -4.54 0.80 -9.78
N MET A 33 -4.81 -0.21 -10.61
CA MET A 33 -5.90 -0.16 -11.59
C MET A 33 -7.17 -0.76 -11.00
N LYS A 34 -8.31 -0.10 -11.20
CA LYS A 34 -9.63 -0.67 -10.92
C LYS A 34 -10.52 -0.47 -12.13
N GLY A 35 -10.70 -1.54 -12.91
CA GLY A 35 -11.16 -1.41 -14.30
C GLY A 35 -10.18 -0.55 -15.08
N ASP A 36 -10.70 0.45 -15.79
CA ASP A 36 -9.88 1.33 -16.65
C ASP A 36 -9.38 2.60 -15.94
N LYS A 37 -9.60 2.71 -14.61
CA LYS A 37 -9.24 3.90 -13.84
C LYS A 37 -8.12 3.63 -12.84
N ILE A 38 -7.19 4.57 -12.74
CA ILE A 38 -6.16 4.59 -11.71
C ILE A 38 -6.78 5.02 -10.38
N ARG A 39 -6.55 4.25 -9.32
CA ARG A 39 -6.97 4.55 -7.95
C ARG A 39 -5.76 4.63 -7.03
N LEU A 40 -5.75 5.64 -6.16
CA LEU A 40 -4.80 5.71 -5.04
C LEU A 40 -5.35 4.92 -3.85
N ILE A 41 -4.53 4.06 -3.27
CA ILE A 41 -4.84 3.32 -2.05
C ILE A 41 -3.81 3.69 -0.99
N ASN A 42 -4.28 4.15 0.17
CA ASN A 42 -3.45 4.35 1.35
C ASN A 42 -3.56 3.14 2.28
N PHE A 43 -2.44 2.63 2.79
CA PHE A 43 -2.38 1.43 3.62
C PHE A 43 -1.34 1.56 4.73
N GLY A 44 -1.50 0.74 5.77
CA GLY A 44 -0.76 0.84 7.03
C GLY A 44 -1.18 2.06 7.83
N ASP A 45 -1.48 1.86 9.12
CA ASP A 45 -1.77 2.98 10.02
C ASP A 45 -0.49 3.39 10.76
N SER A 46 -0.16 4.68 10.78
CA SER A 46 1.08 5.20 11.36
C SER A 46 1.09 5.19 12.89
N ARG A 47 -0.06 4.97 13.53
CA ARG A 47 -0.20 4.93 15.00
C ARG A 47 0.04 3.56 15.61
N TYR A 48 0.13 2.51 14.79
CA TYR A 48 0.25 1.13 15.25
C TYR A 48 1.51 0.47 14.69
N GLY A 49 2.11 -0.42 15.47
CA GLY A 49 3.24 -1.25 15.03
C GLY A 49 2.88 -2.27 13.96
N GLN A 50 3.89 -2.73 13.23
CA GLN A 50 3.80 -3.76 12.19
C GLN A 50 4.84 -4.86 12.43
N PHE A 51 4.76 -5.97 11.69
CA PHE A 51 5.75 -7.03 11.83
C PHE A 51 7.12 -6.58 11.32
N LYS A 52 7.18 -6.17 10.05
CA LYS A 52 8.40 -5.68 9.41
C LYS A 52 8.06 -4.79 8.23
N ASP A 53 8.55 -3.56 8.25
CA ASP A 53 8.48 -2.63 7.14
C ASP A 53 9.59 -2.92 6.13
N LYS A 54 9.21 -3.45 4.97
CA LYS A 54 10.13 -3.82 3.90
C LYS A 54 10.63 -2.61 3.08
N ILE A 55 10.08 -1.41 3.29
CA ILE A 55 10.54 -0.18 2.61
C ILE A 55 11.45 0.63 3.55
N GLY A 56 11.14 0.66 4.83
CA GLY A 56 12.05 1.10 5.89
C GLY A 56 11.76 2.47 6.53
N HIS A 57 10.81 3.24 5.99
CA HIS A 57 10.48 4.57 6.53
C HIS A 57 9.79 4.52 7.90
N TYR A 58 9.17 3.39 8.25
CA TYR A 58 8.48 3.17 9.52
C TYR A 58 9.09 2.00 10.32
N SER A 59 10.34 1.61 10.00
CA SER A 59 11.05 0.50 10.66
C SER A 59 11.12 0.64 12.20
N SER A 60 11.07 1.85 12.75
CA SER A 60 10.98 2.09 14.20
C SER A 60 9.72 1.53 14.86
N LEU A 61 8.70 1.20 14.07
CA LEU A 61 7.44 0.60 14.52
C LEU A 61 7.42 -0.94 14.32
N ASP A 62 8.52 -1.53 13.84
CA ASP A 62 8.64 -2.98 13.64
C ASP A 62 8.77 -3.72 14.96
N HIS A 63 7.89 -4.70 15.20
CA HIS A 63 7.95 -5.53 16.39
C HIS A 63 8.64 -6.89 16.16
N ASN A 64 8.75 -7.35 14.91
CA ASN A 64 9.35 -8.65 14.53
C ASN A 64 8.80 -9.92 15.26
N ASP A 65 7.78 -9.79 16.10
CA ASP A 65 7.05 -10.89 16.73
C ASP A 65 6.26 -11.73 15.70
N LYS A 66 6.72 -12.99 15.53
CA LYS A 66 6.15 -13.99 14.62
C LYS A 66 4.77 -14.49 15.07
N GLU A 67 4.51 -14.58 16.37
CA GLU A 67 3.21 -15.00 16.90
C GLU A 67 2.16 -13.91 16.73
N ARG A 68 2.53 -12.65 16.91
CA ARG A 68 1.66 -11.51 16.56
C ARG A 68 1.33 -11.49 15.07
N ARG A 69 2.29 -11.78 14.20
CA ARG A 69 2.08 -11.94 12.75
C ARG A 69 1.11 -13.09 12.46
N LYS A 70 1.32 -14.27 13.05
CA LYS A 70 0.43 -15.44 12.88
C LYS A 70 -1.01 -15.12 13.29
N ARG A 71 -1.21 -14.53 14.48
CA ARG A 71 -2.54 -14.08 14.96
C ARG A 71 -3.19 -13.05 14.05
N TYR A 72 -2.39 -12.14 13.47
CA TYR A 72 -2.89 -11.17 12.50
C TYR A 72 -3.46 -11.87 11.25
N TYR A 73 -2.72 -12.80 10.64
CA TYR A 73 -3.21 -13.54 9.47
C TYR A 73 -4.40 -14.44 9.79
N GLN A 74 -4.47 -15.03 10.99
CA GLN A 74 -5.63 -15.80 11.42
C GLN A 74 -6.91 -14.96 11.46
N ARG A 75 -6.84 -13.70 11.91
CA ARG A 75 -8.00 -12.80 11.96
C ARG A 75 -8.38 -12.20 10.61
N HIS A 76 -7.39 -11.82 9.81
CA HIS A 76 -7.63 -11.04 8.60
C HIS A 76 -7.67 -11.88 7.31
N GLY A 77 -7.27 -13.16 7.38
CA GLY A 77 -7.12 -14.04 6.23
C GLY A 77 -5.99 -13.59 5.29
N GLN A 78 -5.80 -14.31 4.20
CA GLN A 78 -4.90 -13.93 3.12
C GLN A 78 -5.66 -13.26 1.97
N THR A 79 -4.93 -12.56 1.10
CA THR A 79 -5.49 -12.00 -0.13
C THR A 79 -4.41 -11.91 -1.20
N THR A 80 -4.83 -12.13 -2.44
CA THR A 80 -4.00 -12.00 -3.65
C THR A 80 -4.39 -10.78 -4.49
N ASP A 81 -5.43 -10.04 -4.09
CA ASP A 81 -5.94 -8.88 -4.83
C ASP A 81 -5.00 -7.67 -4.68
N LYS A 82 -4.16 -7.47 -5.70
CA LYS A 82 -3.22 -6.34 -5.81
C LYS A 82 -3.90 -4.97 -5.80
N ASN A 83 -5.21 -4.91 -6.00
CA ASN A 83 -5.99 -3.68 -5.99
C ASN A 83 -6.63 -3.39 -4.63
N SER A 84 -6.20 -4.11 -3.57
CA SER A 84 -6.67 -3.93 -2.20
C SER A 84 -5.59 -3.37 -1.27
N ALA A 85 -6.01 -2.57 -0.28
CA ALA A 85 -5.11 -2.10 0.79
C ALA A 85 -4.55 -3.26 1.63
N LYS A 86 -5.34 -4.33 1.79
CA LYS A 86 -4.96 -5.53 2.55
C LYS A 86 -3.76 -6.22 1.90
N TYR A 87 -3.77 -6.41 0.57
CA TYR A 87 -2.65 -7.01 -0.15
C TYR A 87 -1.34 -6.23 0.09
N TRP A 88 -1.40 -4.90 -0.05
CA TRP A 88 -0.20 -4.08 0.13
C TRP A 88 0.28 -4.02 1.57
N SER A 89 -0.64 -3.98 2.54
CA SER A 89 -0.30 -4.13 3.96
C SER A 89 0.40 -5.46 4.22
N HIS A 90 -0.14 -6.58 3.70
CA HIS A 90 0.47 -7.90 3.86
C HIS A 90 1.83 -7.99 3.16
N LYS A 91 1.94 -7.45 1.95
CA LYS A 91 3.17 -7.54 1.18
C LYS A 91 4.28 -6.70 1.77
N VAL A 92 3.97 -5.51 2.30
CA VAL A 92 4.98 -4.52 2.71
C VAL A 92 5.23 -4.52 4.22
N LEU A 93 4.21 -4.71 5.06
CA LEU A 93 4.29 -4.47 6.51
C LEU A 93 4.15 -5.73 7.38
N TRP A 94 3.52 -6.79 6.85
CA TRP A 94 3.32 -8.07 7.54
C TRP A 94 4.07 -9.21 6.86
#